data_AF-A0AAU0PLN1-F1
#
_entry.id   AF-A0AAU0PLN1-F1
#
_cell.length_a   1.000
_cell.length_b   1.000
_cell.length_c   1.000
_cell.angle_alpha   90.00
_cell.angle_beta   90.00
_cell.angle_gamma   90.00
#
_symmetry.space_group_name_H-M   'P 1'
#
loop_
_entity.id
_entity.type
_entity.pdbx_description
1 polymer ?
#
loop_
_entity_poly.entity_id
_entity_poly.type
_entity_poly.pdbx_seq_one_letter_code
_entity_poly.pdbx_strand_id
1 'polypeptide(L)'
;MIIIPQTKGGVGKSTVAMQVIAPYLYKKHGKKITYIEIDDENNDSQSFTRTEIVNKRMLGTNRITDLDELILMDDKHEVIVDVGGNKTSSLVLDEIKKVGSFGNVKWIIPLGDGELDGKNAIATMKKIKKIEKNPEDNIIFALTRAISMEEDYYSEQFINFFGHKYLDSNSVICDFVKNPKYFPVKNDKIITMSRYLGSTVWEMAYNNTDFAKKAIEAKELGDVEAARKYLFFRRIQTEAKDYVLNTLNKVFCDLDKWIEIKK
;
A
#
# COMPACT_ATOMS: atom_id res chain seq x y z
N MET A 1 13.68 0.08 -6.22
CA MET A 1 12.53 1.00 -6.02
C MET A 1 11.20 0.26 -6.08
N ILE A 2 10.17 0.72 -5.36
CA ILE A 2 8.78 0.26 -5.48
C ILE A 2 7.89 1.42 -5.95
N ILE A 3 7.15 1.23 -7.04
CA ILE A 3 6.24 2.23 -7.59
C ILE A 3 4.81 1.69 -7.58
N ILE A 4 3.87 2.54 -7.15
CA ILE A 4 2.46 2.20 -6.99
C ILE A 4 1.60 3.05 -7.94
N PRO A 5 1.59 2.74 -9.26
CA PRO A 5 0.84 3.53 -10.24
C PRO A 5 -0.63 3.09 -10.28
N GLN A 6 -1.56 4.06 -10.33
CA GLN A 6 -2.94 3.80 -10.74
C GLN A 6 -3.65 5.07 -11.20
N THR A 7 -4.19 5.02 -12.43
CA THR A 7 -4.88 6.16 -13.07
C THR A 7 -6.22 6.50 -12.44
N LYS A 8 -6.78 5.64 -11.59
CA LYS A 8 -8.03 5.92 -10.87
C LYS A 8 -7.78 6.39 -9.43
N GLY A 9 -8.49 7.44 -9.01
CA GLY A 9 -8.55 7.87 -7.62
C GLY A 9 -9.32 6.88 -6.73
N GLY A 10 -8.98 6.79 -5.45
CA GLY A 10 -9.78 6.03 -4.48
C GLY A 10 -9.68 4.49 -4.55
N VAL A 11 -8.77 3.93 -5.35
CA VAL A 11 -8.46 2.47 -5.41
C VAL A 11 -7.50 1.98 -4.31
N GLY A 12 -7.16 2.84 -3.33
CA GLY A 12 -6.34 2.44 -2.18
C GLY A 12 -4.82 2.53 -2.37
N LYS A 13 -4.29 3.33 -3.31
CA LYS A 13 -2.84 3.53 -3.52
C LYS A 13 -2.08 3.88 -2.24
N SER A 14 -2.39 5.04 -1.63
CA SER A 14 -1.74 5.48 -0.40
C SER A 14 -2.01 4.55 0.78
N THR A 15 -3.11 3.78 0.76
CA THR A 15 -3.33 2.71 1.74
C THR A 15 -2.35 1.55 1.56
N VAL A 16 -2.15 1.05 0.33
CA VAL A 16 -1.15 0.01 0.05
C VAL A 16 0.25 0.52 0.42
N ALA A 17 0.58 1.73 -0.01
CA ALA A 17 1.87 2.35 0.24
C ALA A 17 2.18 2.47 1.74
N MET A 18 1.29 3.10 2.51
CA MET A 18 1.52 3.46 3.91
C MET A 18 1.17 2.36 4.90
N GLN A 19 0.18 1.50 4.62
CA GLN A 19 -0.25 0.46 5.59
C GLN A 19 0.41 -0.89 5.37
N VAL A 20 0.91 -1.14 4.16
CA VAL A 20 1.48 -2.45 3.80
C VAL A 20 2.96 -2.30 3.50
N ILE A 21 3.31 -1.53 2.47
CA ILE A 21 4.67 -1.53 1.92
C ILE A 21 5.66 -0.80 2.81
N ALA A 22 5.31 0.39 3.33
CA ALA A 22 6.17 1.12 4.24
C ALA A 22 6.49 0.33 5.53
N PRO A 23 5.50 -0.25 6.25
CA PRO A 23 5.78 -1.11 7.40
C PRO A 23 6.61 -2.35 7.08
N TYR A 24 6.34 -3.00 5.94
CA TYR A 24 7.11 -4.15 5.45
C TYR A 24 8.59 -3.79 5.29
N LEU A 25 8.87 -2.76 4.50
CA LEU A 25 10.23 -2.31 4.22
C LEU A 25 10.92 -1.78 5.48
N TYR A 26 10.23 -1.01 6.32
CA TYR A 26 10.78 -0.54 7.60
C TYR A 26 11.22 -1.72 8.47
N LYS A 27 10.39 -2.77 8.59
CA LYS A 27 10.72 -3.99 9.33
C LYS A 27 11.93 -4.71 8.73
N LYS A 28 12.08 -4.71 7.40
CA LYS A 28 13.19 -5.37 6.70
C LYS A 28 14.51 -4.62 6.81
N HIS A 29 14.48 -3.31 6.66
CA HIS A 29 15.69 -2.49 6.65
C HIS A 29 16.09 -1.99 8.03
N GLY A 30 15.18 -1.93 8.99
CA GLY A 30 15.43 -1.37 10.32
C GLY A 30 15.66 0.15 10.31
N LYS A 31 15.27 0.84 9.24
CA LYS A 31 15.40 2.30 9.08
C LYS A 31 14.20 2.89 8.35
N LYS A 32 14.04 4.22 8.46
CA LYS A 32 12.98 4.96 7.78
C LYS A 32 13.08 4.79 6.25
N ILE A 33 11.94 4.56 5.61
CA ILE A 33 11.82 4.37 4.16
C ILE A 33 11.55 5.70 3.48
N THR A 34 12.16 5.94 2.32
CA THR A 34 11.87 7.15 1.55
C THR A 34 10.51 7.00 0.89
N TYR A 35 9.58 7.90 1.17
CA TYR A 35 8.25 7.92 0.58
C TYR A 35 8.11 9.16 -0.28
N ILE A 36 7.95 8.99 -1.59
CA ILE A 36 7.79 10.07 -2.56
C ILE A 36 6.34 10.05 -3.03
N GLU A 37 5.62 11.15 -2.76
CA GLU A 37 4.28 11.39 -3.29
C GLU A 37 4.39 12.29 -4.52
N ILE A 38 3.84 11.84 -5.64
CA ILE A 38 3.76 12.60 -6.89
C ILE A 38 2.28 12.84 -7.18
N ASP A 39 1.74 13.97 -6.75
CA ASP A 39 0.36 14.36 -7.03
C ASP A 39 0.28 15.89 -7.19
N ASP A 40 -0.43 16.33 -8.22
CA ASP A 40 -0.73 17.76 -8.46
C ASP A 40 -2.14 18.14 -7.97
N GLU A 41 -3.01 17.15 -7.73
CA GLU A 41 -4.45 17.33 -7.46
C GLU A 41 -4.83 17.01 -6.01
N ASN A 42 -4.17 16.04 -5.35
CA ASN A 42 -4.45 15.69 -3.95
C ASN A 42 -3.30 16.07 -3.01
N ASN A 43 -3.63 16.82 -1.96
CA ASN A 43 -2.78 16.96 -0.78
C ASN A 43 -3.07 15.81 0.21
N ASP A 44 -2.89 14.54 -0.19
CA ASP A 44 -3.00 13.40 0.75
C ASP A 44 -1.83 13.43 1.78
N SER A 45 -0.84 14.31 1.54
CA SER A 45 0.25 14.72 2.44
C SER A 45 -0.18 15.17 3.86
N GLN A 46 -1.46 15.46 4.09
CA GLN A 46 -2.00 15.73 5.44
C GLN A 46 -2.29 14.46 6.28
N SER A 47 -2.37 13.29 5.65
CA SER A 47 -2.51 12.02 6.36
C SER A 47 -1.15 11.50 6.82
N PHE A 48 -1.11 10.73 7.92
CA PHE A 48 0.13 10.13 8.45
C PHE A 48 1.21 11.13 8.89
N THR A 49 0.85 12.24 9.51
CA THR A 49 1.80 13.31 9.93
C THR A 49 2.68 12.95 11.12
N ARG A 50 2.38 11.85 11.83
CA ARG A 50 3.08 11.38 13.04
C ARG A 50 3.79 10.04 12.84
N THR A 51 3.92 9.61 11.59
CA THR A 51 4.61 8.36 11.28
C THR A 51 6.11 8.54 11.42
N GLU A 52 6.76 7.59 12.07
CA GLU A 52 8.21 7.53 12.27
C GLU A 52 8.87 6.48 11.38
N ILE A 53 8.11 5.79 10.52
CA ILE A 53 8.64 4.72 9.66
C ILE A 53 9.00 5.18 8.25
N VAL A 54 8.61 6.39 7.85
CA VAL A 54 8.92 6.96 6.53
C VAL A 54 9.49 8.38 6.62
N ASN A 55 10.34 8.72 5.65
CA ASN A 55 10.73 10.08 5.32
C ASN A 55 9.93 10.53 4.10
N LYS A 56 8.89 11.33 4.32
CA LYS A 56 8.02 11.79 3.24
C LYS A 56 8.62 12.94 2.46
N ARG A 57 8.47 12.90 1.15
CA ARG A 57 8.82 13.95 0.19
C ARG A 57 7.68 14.09 -0.81
N MET A 58 7.33 15.33 -1.13
CA MET A 58 6.38 15.62 -2.20
C MET A 58 7.18 16.09 -3.42
N LEU A 59 6.86 15.54 -4.58
CA LEU A 59 7.51 15.87 -5.85
C LEU A 59 6.42 16.31 -6.83
N GLY A 60 6.52 17.54 -7.33
CA GLY A 60 5.60 18.02 -8.37
C GLY A 60 5.85 17.30 -9.70
N THR A 61 4.84 17.23 -10.57
CA THR A 61 4.97 16.55 -11.87
C THR A 61 6.02 17.16 -12.80
N ASN A 62 6.40 18.42 -12.58
CA ASN A 62 7.47 19.10 -13.31
C ASN A 62 8.89 18.60 -12.92
N ARG A 63 9.03 17.75 -11.90
CA ARG A 63 10.30 17.23 -11.39
C ARG A 63 10.40 15.70 -11.44
N ILE A 64 9.57 15.04 -12.25
CA ILE A 64 9.57 13.57 -12.34
C ILE A 64 10.95 13.01 -12.74
N THR A 65 11.76 13.77 -13.49
CA THR A 65 13.15 13.41 -13.85
C THR A 65 14.06 13.22 -12.65
N ASP A 66 13.72 13.75 -11.47
CA ASP A 66 14.46 13.50 -10.22
C ASP A 66 14.35 12.02 -9.78
N LEU A 67 13.42 11.25 -10.36
CA LEU A 67 13.35 9.81 -10.16
C LEU A 67 14.41 9.04 -10.93
N ASP A 68 15.01 9.58 -12.00
CA ASP A 68 15.87 8.81 -12.91
C ASP A 68 17.09 8.23 -12.19
N GLU A 69 17.74 9.02 -11.33
CA GLU A 69 18.87 8.56 -10.51
C GLU A 69 18.40 7.51 -9.49
N LEU A 70 17.25 7.71 -8.85
CA LEU A 70 16.73 6.77 -7.87
C LEU A 70 16.34 5.44 -8.52
N ILE A 71 15.79 5.49 -9.73
CA ILE A 71 15.46 4.31 -10.54
C ILE A 71 16.74 3.55 -10.86
N LEU A 72 17.86 4.19 -11.11
CA LEU A 72 19.12 3.48 -11.36
C LEU A 72 19.77 2.94 -10.07
N MET A 73 19.68 3.68 -8.96
CA MET A 73 20.48 3.43 -7.76
C MET A 73 19.77 2.61 -6.66
N ASP A 74 18.43 2.60 -6.61
CA ASP A 74 17.70 1.93 -5.52
C ASP A 74 17.50 0.42 -5.73
N ASP A 75 18.60 -0.31 -5.65
CA ASP A 75 18.64 -1.78 -5.72
C ASP A 75 18.16 -2.49 -4.45
N LYS A 76 17.97 -1.74 -3.36
CA LYS A 76 17.53 -2.27 -2.06
C LYS A 76 16.04 -2.06 -1.80
N HIS A 77 15.32 -1.40 -2.70
CA HIS A 77 13.90 -1.07 -2.56
C HIS A 77 13.60 -0.20 -1.33
N GLU A 78 14.45 0.80 -1.08
CA GLU A 78 14.32 1.73 0.05
C GLU A 78 13.46 2.97 -0.29
N VAL A 79 12.97 3.04 -1.53
CA VAL A 79 12.11 4.12 -2.03
C VAL A 79 10.75 3.57 -2.46
N ILE A 80 9.69 4.17 -1.92
CA ILE A 80 8.30 4.01 -2.37
C ILE A 80 7.91 5.27 -3.13
N VAL A 81 7.35 5.09 -4.33
CA VAL A 81 6.74 6.18 -5.11
C VAL A 81 5.24 5.95 -5.20
N ASP A 82 4.47 6.78 -4.49
CA ASP A 82 3.01 6.84 -4.61
C ASP A 82 2.63 7.87 -5.66
N VAL A 83 1.96 7.41 -6.72
CA VAL A 83 1.67 8.23 -7.88
C VAL A 83 0.19 8.60 -7.91
N GLY A 84 -0.08 9.89 -7.95
CA GLY A 84 -1.41 10.50 -8.08
C GLY A 84 -2.22 9.93 -9.25
N GLY A 85 -3.54 10.11 -9.16
CA GLY A 85 -4.47 9.60 -10.15
C GLY A 85 -4.32 10.23 -11.55
N ASN A 86 -5.14 9.74 -12.48
CA ASN A 86 -5.40 10.33 -13.79
C ASN A 86 -4.14 10.57 -14.64
N LYS A 87 -3.90 11.84 -14.99
CA LYS A 87 -2.85 12.31 -15.88
C LYS A 87 -1.46 12.10 -15.25
N THR A 88 -1.34 12.27 -13.93
CA THR A 88 -0.08 12.13 -13.19
C THR A 88 0.51 10.73 -13.32
N SER A 89 -0.30 9.68 -13.09
CA SER A 89 0.11 8.29 -13.32
C SER A 89 0.58 8.02 -14.75
N SER A 90 -0.03 8.67 -15.75
CA SER A 90 0.40 8.50 -17.14
C SER A 90 1.74 9.20 -17.41
N LEU A 91 1.91 10.42 -16.91
CA LEU A 91 3.17 11.18 -17.04
C LEU A 91 4.33 10.43 -16.40
N VAL A 92 4.18 9.94 -15.17
CA VAL A 92 5.24 9.20 -14.48
C VAL A 92 5.64 7.95 -15.27
N LEU A 93 4.67 7.17 -15.77
CA LEU A 93 4.97 5.99 -16.59
C LEU A 93 5.66 6.36 -17.91
N ASP A 94 5.24 7.46 -18.56
CA ASP A 94 5.85 7.93 -19.82
C ASP A 94 7.28 8.45 -19.61
N GLU A 95 7.57 9.10 -18.49
CA GLU A 95 8.95 9.51 -18.14
C GLU A 95 9.83 8.31 -17.83
N ILE A 96 9.36 7.38 -16.98
CA ILE A 96 10.13 6.16 -16.67
C ILE A 96 10.39 5.35 -17.95
N LYS A 97 9.47 5.35 -18.91
CA LYS A 97 9.67 4.68 -20.21
C LYS A 97 10.89 5.22 -20.98
N LYS A 98 11.23 6.50 -20.83
CA LYS A 98 12.37 7.11 -21.55
C LYS A 98 13.71 6.59 -21.07
N VAL A 99 13.83 6.32 -19.77
CA VAL A 99 15.06 5.82 -19.14
C VAL A 99 15.08 4.30 -18.99
N GLY A 100 13.91 3.68 -18.81
CA GLY A 100 13.73 2.26 -18.54
C GLY A 100 13.66 1.94 -17.03
N SER A 101 13.22 0.73 -16.70
CA SER A 101 13.09 0.28 -15.30
C SER A 101 14.31 -0.46 -14.75
N PHE A 102 15.36 -0.65 -15.57
CA PHE A 102 16.62 -1.38 -15.27
C PHE A 102 16.48 -2.73 -14.53
N GLY A 103 15.29 -3.32 -14.50
CA GLY A 103 14.97 -4.56 -13.76
C GLY A 103 14.91 -4.41 -12.24
N ASN A 104 15.11 -3.22 -11.68
CA ASN A 104 15.14 -2.96 -10.22
C ASN A 104 13.89 -2.23 -9.70
N VAL A 105 12.97 -1.85 -10.59
CA VAL A 105 11.66 -1.34 -10.21
C VAL A 105 10.68 -2.50 -10.00
N LYS A 106 10.07 -2.51 -8.82
CA LYS A 106 8.91 -3.35 -8.51
C LYS A 106 7.63 -2.53 -8.61
N TRP A 107 6.63 -3.07 -9.28
CA TRP A 107 5.38 -2.40 -9.58
C TRP A 107 4.25 -3.05 -8.79
N ILE A 108 3.54 -2.26 -8.00
CA ILE A 108 2.34 -2.72 -7.30
C ILE A 108 1.15 -2.01 -7.90
N ILE A 109 0.20 -2.76 -8.46
CA ILE A 109 -1.01 -2.21 -9.05
C ILE A 109 -2.18 -2.43 -8.07
N PRO A 110 -2.69 -1.39 -7.39
CA PRO A 110 -3.88 -1.52 -6.58
C PRO A 110 -5.11 -1.73 -7.45
N LEU A 111 -5.97 -2.64 -7.03
CA LEU A 111 -7.21 -3.03 -7.71
C LEU A 111 -8.32 -3.16 -6.66
N GLY A 112 -9.43 -2.45 -6.85
CA GLY A 112 -10.69 -2.68 -6.14
C GLY A 112 -11.49 -3.79 -6.82
N ASP A 113 -12.64 -4.16 -6.27
CA ASP A 113 -13.51 -5.23 -6.79
C ASP A 113 -14.44 -4.80 -7.94
N GLY A 114 -14.50 -3.50 -8.25
CA GLY A 114 -15.36 -2.97 -9.31
C GLY A 114 -14.85 -3.28 -10.73
N GLU A 115 -15.78 -3.46 -11.69
CA GLU A 115 -15.45 -3.70 -13.10
C GLU A 115 -14.56 -2.59 -13.70
N LEU A 116 -14.86 -1.33 -13.39
CA LEU A 116 -14.03 -0.19 -13.81
C LEU A 116 -12.63 -0.21 -13.19
N ASP A 117 -12.48 -0.76 -11.98
CA ASP A 117 -11.15 -0.92 -11.36
C ASP A 117 -10.31 -1.94 -12.13
N GLY A 118 -10.94 -3.03 -12.58
CA GLY A 118 -10.32 -4.04 -13.44
C GLY A 118 -9.82 -3.43 -14.75
N LYS A 119 -10.68 -2.68 -15.46
CA LYS A 119 -10.31 -1.99 -16.71
C LYS A 119 -9.11 -1.05 -16.54
N ASN A 120 -9.09 -0.28 -15.43
CA ASN A 120 -7.98 0.63 -15.13
C ASN A 120 -6.69 -0.11 -14.77
N ALA A 121 -6.77 -1.18 -13.98
CA ALA A 121 -5.61 -2.02 -13.66
C ALA A 121 -5.03 -2.70 -14.91
N ILE A 122 -5.88 -3.21 -15.83
CA ILE A 122 -5.44 -3.76 -17.11
C ILE A 122 -4.73 -2.69 -17.95
N ALA A 123 -5.28 -1.48 -18.03
CA ALA A 123 -4.66 -0.38 -18.77
C ALA A 123 -3.29 0.00 -18.19
N THR A 124 -3.20 0.12 -16.86
CA THR A 124 -1.95 0.41 -16.13
C THR A 124 -0.92 -0.70 -16.35
N MET A 125 -1.31 -1.97 -16.20
CA MET A 125 -0.45 -3.12 -16.47
C MET A 125 0.06 -3.11 -17.92
N LYS A 126 -0.81 -2.84 -18.91
CA LYS A 126 -0.42 -2.75 -20.33
C LYS A 126 0.60 -1.64 -20.58
N LYS A 127 0.56 -0.53 -19.83
CA LYS A 127 1.58 0.52 -19.89
C LYS A 127 2.90 0.04 -19.28
N ILE A 128 2.86 -0.58 -18.09
CA ILE A 128 4.06 -1.12 -17.42
C ILE A 128 4.74 -2.19 -18.29
N LYS A 129 3.99 -3.08 -18.94
CA LYS A 129 4.53 -4.09 -19.87
C LYS A 129 5.27 -3.51 -21.09
N LYS A 130 5.12 -2.21 -21.38
CA LYS A 130 5.91 -1.51 -22.43
C LYS A 130 7.21 -0.90 -21.90
N ILE A 131 7.41 -0.89 -20.58
CA ILE A 131 8.56 -0.33 -19.87
C ILE A 131 9.42 -1.47 -19.31
N GLU A 132 8.76 -2.42 -18.66
CA GLU A 132 9.36 -3.51 -17.91
C GLU A 132 9.64 -4.72 -18.82
N LYS A 133 10.86 -5.25 -18.76
CA LYS A 133 11.29 -6.41 -19.55
C LYS A 133 10.72 -7.71 -18.97
N ASN A 134 10.65 -7.82 -17.65
CA ASN A 134 10.18 -9.02 -16.94
C ASN A 134 8.92 -8.72 -16.09
N PRO A 135 7.78 -8.37 -16.73
CA PRO A 135 6.61 -7.91 -16.01
C PRO A 135 6.01 -8.97 -15.07
N GLU A 136 6.16 -10.26 -15.37
CA GLU A 136 5.67 -11.36 -14.52
C GLU A 136 6.43 -11.46 -13.19
N ASP A 137 7.68 -10.97 -13.16
CA ASP A 137 8.52 -10.95 -11.96
C ASP A 137 8.47 -9.64 -11.20
N ASN A 138 8.12 -8.56 -11.88
CA ASN A 138 8.18 -7.21 -11.36
C ASN A 138 6.80 -6.58 -11.14
N ILE A 139 5.70 -7.25 -11.47
CA ILE A 139 4.33 -6.77 -11.18
C ILE A 139 3.66 -7.68 -10.14
N ILE A 140 3.03 -7.05 -9.14
CA ILE A 140 2.09 -7.70 -8.22
C ILE A 140 0.82 -6.86 -8.10
N PHE A 141 -0.33 -7.50 -7.93
CA PHE A 141 -1.61 -6.82 -7.72
C PHE A 141 -1.97 -6.76 -6.24
N ALA A 142 -2.35 -5.58 -5.76
CA ALA A 142 -2.88 -5.43 -4.41
C ALA A 142 -4.41 -5.39 -4.48
N LEU A 143 -5.08 -6.46 -4.03
CA LEU A 143 -6.54 -6.55 -4.01
C LEU A 143 -7.08 -5.77 -2.82
N THR A 144 -7.37 -4.50 -3.06
CA THR A 144 -7.71 -3.54 -2.01
C THR A 144 -9.15 -3.65 -1.58
N ARG A 145 -9.41 -3.37 -0.30
CA ARG A 145 -10.73 -3.42 0.33
C ARG A 145 -11.35 -4.83 0.34
N ALA A 146 -10.51 -5.85 0.46
CA ALA A 146 -10.99 -7.21 0.69
C ALA A 146 -11.80 -7.26 1.99
N ILE A 147 -13.00 -7.84 1.97
CA ILE A 147 -13.84 -7.95 3.17
C ILE A 147 -13.27 -9.01 4.13
N SER A 148 -12.71 -10.08 3.56
CA SER A 148 -12.11 -11.21 4.26
C SER A 148 -10.71 -11.50 3.73
N MET A 149 -9.90 -12.16 4.56
CA MET A 149 -8.59 -12.71 4.17
C MET A 149 -8.68 -14.20 3.79
N GLU A 150 -9.88 -14.78 3.81
CA GLU A 150 -10.13 -16.16 3.35
C GLU A 150 -10.18 -16.20 1.82
N GLU A 151 -9.46 -17.15 1.22
CA GLU A 151 -9.22 -17.22 -0.23
C GLU A 151 -10.50 -17.38 -1.04
N ASP A 152 -11.37 -18.30 -0.65
CA ASP A 152 -12.65 -18.51 -1.31
C ASP A 152 -13.48 -17.21 -1.35
N TYR A 153 -13.45 -16.44 -0.26
CA TYR A 153 -14.25 -15.22 -0.14
C TYR A 153 -13.71 -14.11 -1.04
N TYR A 154 -12.41 -13.78 -0.96
CA TYR A 154 -11.89 -12.71 -1.81
C TYR A 154 -11.85 -13.12 -3.28
N SER A 155 -11.73 -14.41 -3.60
CA SER A 155 -11.79 -14.89 -4.98
C SER A 155 -13.15 -14.64 -5.61
N GLU A 156 -14.23 -14.82 -4.84
CA GLU A 156 -15.59 -14.46 -5.25
C GLU A 156 -15.82 -12.94 -5.29
N GLN A 157 -15.19 -12.18 -4.37
CA GLN A 157 -15.31 -10.72 -4.34
C GLN A 157 -14.65 -10.07 -5.59
N PHE A 158 -13.42 -10.45 -5.93
CA PHE A 158 -12.66 -9.83 -7.01
C PHE A 158 -12.90 -10.53 -8.35
N ILE A 159 -14.15 -10.49 -8.85
CA ILE A 159 -14.53 -11.04 -10.16
C ILE A 159 -13.70 -10.43 -11.29
N ASN A 160 -13.38 -9.14 -11.19
CA ASN A 160 -12.50 -8.43 -12.12
C ASN A 160 -11.02 -8.88 -12.05
N PHE A 161 -10.65 -9.72 -11.10
CA PHE A 161 -9.34 -10.34 -11.01
C PHE A 161 -9.39 -11.81 -11.43
N PHE A 162 -10.24 -12.61 -10.76
CA PHE A 162 -10.29 -14.07 -10.90
C PHE A 162 -11.27 -14.55 -11.98
N GLY A 163 -12.22 -13.72 -12.39
CA GLY A 163 -13.33 -14.11 -13.26
C GLY A 163 -14.43 -14.83 -12.49
N HIS A 164 -15.52 -15.17 -13.18
CA HIS A 164 -16.59 -15.96 -12.60
C HIS A 164 -17.24 -16.84 -13.65
N LYS A 165 -17.53 -18.10 -13.30
CA LYS A 165 -18.03 -19.14 -14.24
C LYS A 165 -19.34 -18.80 -14.96
N TYR A 166 -20.15 -17.90 -14.40
CA TYR A 166 -21.46 -17.53 -14.95
C TYR A 166 -21.57 -16.05 -15.36
N LEU A 167 -20.56 -15.23 -15.10
CA LEU A 167 -20.60 -13.81 -15.41
C LEU A 167 -19.53 -13.50 -16.43
N ASP A 168 -19.94 -13.07 -17.62
CA ASP A 168 -19.01 -12.64 -18.64
C ASP A 168 -18.47 -11.24 -18.29
N SER A 169 -17.15 -11.08 -18.37
CA SER A 169 -16.47 -9.81 -18.08
C SER A 169 -15.23 -9.69 -18.94
N ASN A 170 -15.13 -8.62 -19.70
CA ASN A 170 -13.94 -8.31 -20.51
C ASN A 170 -12.81 -7.62 -19.71
N SER A 171 -12.92 -7.63 -18.38
CA SER A 171 -12.05 -6.87 -17.48
C SER A 171 -11.41 -7.73 -16.39
N VAL A 172 -11.23 -9.02 -16.66
CA VAL A 172 -10.65 -10.01 -15.75
C VAL A 172 -9.13 -10.06 -15.93
N ILE A 173 -8.36 -9.82 -14.86
CA ILE A 173 -6.89 -9.83 -14.92
C ILE A 173 -6.32 -11.20 -15.34
N CYS A 174 -6.87 -12.29 -14.79
CA CYS A 174 -6.43 -13.66 -15.10
C CYS A 174 -6.59 -14.05 -16.57
N ASP A 175 -7.41 -13.36 -17.35
CA ASP A 175 -7.52 -13.59 -18.80
C ASP A 175 -6.31 -13.02 -19.58
N PHE A 176 -5.62 -12.02 -19.03
CA PHE A 176 -4.48 -11.35 -19.67
C PHE A 176 -3.11 -11.76 -19.11
N VAL A 177 -3.08 -12.36 -17.92
CA VAL A 177 -1.86 -12.79 -17.24
C VAL A 177 -2.09 -14.18 -16.69
N LYS A 178 -1.26 -15.14 -17.10
CA LYS A 178 -1.27 -16.47 -16.50
C LYS A 178 -0.62 -16.38 -15.13
N ASN A 179 -1.31 -16.85 -14.09
CA ASN A 179 -0.84 -16.88 -12.70
C ASN A 179 -0.34 -15.51 -12.19
N PRO A 180 -1.19 -14.45 -12.20
CA PRO A 180 -0.78 -13.14 -11.71
C PRO A 180 -0.44 -13.21 -10.22
N LYS A 181 0.68 -12.59 -9.81
CA LYS A 181 1.02 -12.44 -8.40
C LYS A 181 0.07 -11.43 -7.75
N TYR A 182 -0.43 -11.73 -6.55
CA TYR A 182 -1.31 -10.81 -5.83
C TYR A 182 -1.21 -10.97 -4.32
N PHE A 183 -1.73 -9.99 -3.59
CA PHE A 183 -2.05 -10.12 -2.16
C PHE A 183 -3.32 -9.32 -1.83
N PRO A 184 -4.21 -9.82 -0.94
CA PRO A 184 -5.37 -9.08 -0.48
C PRO A 184 -5.01 -8.09 0.63
N VAL A 185 -5.66 -6.92 0.61
CA VAL A 185 -5.58 -5.90 1.67
C VAL A 185 -6.96 -5.75 2.29
N LYS A 186 -7.11 -6.32 3.49
CA LYS A 186 -8.38 -6.31 4.21
C LYS A 186 -8.84 -4.88 4.52
N ASN A 187 -10.10 -4.57 4.22
CA ASN A 187 -10.77 -3.37 4.70
C ASN A 187 -11.06 -3.52 6.20
N ASP A 188 -10.61 -2.56 7.00
CA ASP A 188 -10.86 -2.58 8.44
C ASP A 188 -10.93 -1.16 8.99
N LYS A 189 -11.81 -0.94 9.98
CA LYS A 189 -11.97 0.35 10.65
C LYS A 189 -10.65 0.86 11.24
N ILE A 190 -9.75 -0.04 11.65
CA ILE A 190 -8.47 0.35 12.26
C ILE A 190 -7.60 1.13 11.28
N ILE A 191 -7.71 0.87 9.97
CA ILE A 191 -7.03 1.65 8.92
C ILE A 191 -7.53 3.08 8.93
N THR A 192 -8.85 3.27 8.98
CA THR A 192 -9.46 4.61 9.06
C THR A 192 -9.02 5.33 10.33
N MET A 193 -9.06 4.65 11.48
CA MET A 193 -8.62 5.24 12.75
C MET A 193 -7.14 5.64 12.72
N SER A 194 -6.28 4.81 12.12
CA SER A 194 -4.85 5.10 11.98
C SER A 194 -4.58 6.38 11.18
N ARG A 195 -5.34 6.62 10.10
CA ARG A 195 -5.27 7.85 9.30
C ARG A 195 -5.57 9.09 10.16
N TYR A 196 -6.66 9.06 10.94
CA TYR A 196 -7.00 10.16 11.86
C TYR A 196 -5.95 10.37 12.95
N LEU A 197 -5.27 9.32 13.39
CA LEU A 197 -4.19 9.40 14.37
C LEU A 197 -2.85 9.82 13.75
N GLY A 198 -2.77 9.93 12.42
CA GLY A 198 -1.56 10.29 11.70
C GLY A 198 -0.47 9.21 11.76
N SER A 199 -0.82 7.94 11.97
CA SER A 199 0.14 6.83 12.10
C SER A 199 -0.33 5.61 11.31
N THR A 200 0.55 4.64 11.08
CA THR A 200 0.18 3.37 10.44
C THR A 200 -0.40 2.39 11.45
N VAL A 201 -1.19 1.41 10.99
CA VAL A 201 -1.73 0.36 11.86
C VAL A 201 -0.59 -0.45 12.52
N TRP A 202 0.51 -0.65 11.78
CA TRP A 202 1.70 -1.32 12.31
C TRP A 202 2.30 -0.54 13.50
N GLU A 203 2.54 0.76 13.36
CA GLU A 203 3.07 1.58 14.45
C GLU A 203 2.13 1.60 15.68
N MET A 204 0.82 1.62 15.45
CA MET A 204 -0.16 1.54 16.54
C MET A 204 -0.08 0.21 17.30
N ALA A 205 0.13 -0.90 16.61
CA ALA A 205 0.29 -2.22 17.21
C ALA A 205 1.59 -2.34 18.04
N TYR A 206 2.67 -1.74 17.55
CA TYR A 206 4.00 -1.76 18.17
C TYR A 206 4.30 -0.55 19.07
N ASN A 207 3.30 0.30 19.34
CA ASN A 207 3.42 1.34 20.35
C ASN A 207 3.59 0.71 21.73
N ASN A 208 4.68 1.03 22.44
CA ASN A 208 5.00 0.48 23.77
C ASN A 208 4.26 1.17 24.92
N THR A 209 3.34 2.09 24.64
CA THR A 209 2.54 2.75 25.68
C THR A 209 1.61 1.74 26.35
N ASP A 210 1.72 1.61 27.67
CA ASP A 210 0.75 0.87 28.49
C ASP A 210 -0.48 1.73 28.79
N PHE A 211 -1.44 1.67 27.87
CA PHE A 211 -2.71 2.38 28.03
C PHE A 211 -3.59 1.82 29.16
N ALA A 212 -3.37 0.57 29.58
CA ALA A 212 -4.11 0.00 30.71
C ALA A 212 -3.67 0.66 32.02
N LYS A 213 -2.36 0.76 32.24
CA LYS A 213 -1.79 1.46 33.39
C LYS A 213 -2.23 2.93 33.42
N LYS A 214 -2.11 3.64 32.30
CA LYS A 214 -2.56 5.05 32.20
C LYS A 214 -4.05 5.23 32.51
N ALA A 215 -4.90 4.28 32.11
CA ALA A 215 -6.33 4.34 32.41
C ALA A 215 -6.61 4.17 33.91
N ILE A 216 -5.86 3.30 34.59
CA ILE A 216 -5.97 3.09 36.04
C ILE A 216 -5.50 4.35 36.79
N GLU A 217 -4.33 4.88 36.43
CA GLU A 217 -3.79 6.10 37.04
C GLU A 217 -4.75 7.29 36.90
N ALA A 218 -5.32 7.50 35.70
CA ALA A 218 -6.31 8.55 35.47
C ALA A 218 -7.57 8.36 36.32
N LYS A 219 -8.04 7.11 36.46
CA LYS A 219 -9.19 6.77 37.31
C LYS A 219 -8.91 7.07 38.78
N GLU A 220 -7.72 6.72 39.28
CA GLU A 220 -7.31 6.96 40.67
C GLU A 220 -7.20 8.46 40.99
N LEU A 221 -6.82 9.28 40.00
CA LEU A 221 -6.81 10.74 40.08
C LEU A 221 -8.21 11.38 39.95
N GLY A 222 -9.26 10.58 39.72
CA GLY A 222 -10.62 11.07 39.49
C GLY A 222 -10.86 11.66 38.10
N ASP A 223 -9.89 11.58 37.18
CA ASP A 223 -10.01 12.03 35.79
C ASP A 223 -10.67 10.94 34.93
N VAL A 224 -12.01 10.92 34.98
CA VAL A 224 -12.83 9.94 34.26
C VAL A 224 -12.70 10.09 32.74
N GLU A 225 -12.50 11.31 32.23
CA GLU A 225 -12.38 11.55 30.79
C GLU A 225 -11.07 10.98 30.25
N ALA A 226 -9.94 11.23 30.92
CA ALA A 226 -8.67 10.64 30.56
C ALA A 226 -8.68 9.11 30.69
N ALA A 227 -9.32 8.55 31.72
CA ALA A 227 -9.46 7.10 31.87
C ALA A 227 -10.20 6.47 30.67
N ARG A 228 -11.32 7.08 30.23
CA ARG A 228 -12.07 6.63 29.04
C ARG A 228 -11.24 6.74 27.75
N LYS A 229 -10.52 7.85 27.59
CA LYS A 229 -9.59 8.06 26.46
C LYS A 229 -8.53 6.96 26.40
N TYR A 230 -7.89 6.62 27.51
CA TYR A 230 -6.88 5.57 27.54
C TYR A 230 -7.46 4.17 27.31
N LEU A 231 -8.67 3.88 27.81
CA LEU A 231 -9.38 2.64 27.48
C LEU A 231 -9.66 2.51 25.97
N PHE A 232 -10.05 3.61 25.32
CA PHE A 232 -10.23 3.65 23.88
C PHE A 232 -8.91 3.36 23.13
N PHE A 233 -7.81 4.02 23.50
CA PHE A 233 -6.50 3.74 22.90
C PHE A 233 -6.00 2.31 23.14
N ARG A 234 -6.29 1.73 24.31
CA ARG A 234 -5.99 0.32 24.58
C ARG A 234 -6.74 -0.60 23.61
N ARG A 235 -8.04 -0.37 23.39
CA ARG A 235 -8.83 -1.16 22.43
C ARG A 235 -8.26 -1.06 21.03
N ILE A 236 -7.95 0.16 20.58
CA ILE A 236 -7.32 0.42 19.27
C ILE A 236 -6.00 -0.33 19.13
N GLN A 237 -5.14 -0.30 20.16
CA GLN A 237 -3.86 -1.00 20.14
C GLN A 237 -4.05 -2.51 20.02
N THR A 238 -5.05 -3.09 20.71
CA THR A 238 -5.40 -4.51 20.55
C THR A 238 -5.88 -4.82 19.13
N GLU A 239 -6.84 -4.05 18.60
CA GLU A 239 -7.36 -4.25 17.24
C GLU A 239 -6.26 -4.09 16.17
N ALA A 240 -5.31 -3.16 16.37
CA ALA A 240 -4.15 -3.01 15.51
C ALA A 240 -3.22 -4.23 15.55
N LYS A 241 -2.97 -4.80 16.73
CA LYS A 241 -2.20 -6.05 16.88
C LYS A 241 -2.87 -7.21 16.16
N ASP A 242 -4.19 -7.33 16.28
CA ASP A 242 -4.96 -8.37 15.58
C ASP A 242 -4.89 -8.20 14.06
N TYR A 243 -4.96 -6.95 13.56
CA TYR A 243 -4.81 -6.67 12.13
C TYR A 243 -3.39 -7.00 11.64
N VAL A 244 -2.35 -6.65 12.40
CA VAL A 244 -0.97 -7.02 12.05
C VAL A 244 -0.82 -8.54 11.97
N LEU A 245 -1.29 -9.26 12.99
CA LEU A 245 -1.14 -10.71 13.10
C LEU A 245 -1.88 -11.44 11.98
N ASN A 246 -3.15 -11.08 11.75
CA ASN A 246 -4.05 -11.83 10.87
C ASN A 246 -4.03 -11.35 9.41
N THR A 247 -3.55 -10.13 9.16
CA THR A 247 -3.54 -9.53 7.81
C THR A 247 -2.12 -9.17 7.37
N LEU A 248 -1.44 -8.23 8.02
CA LEU A 248 -0.16 -7.72 7.49
C LEU A 248 0.93 -8.79 7.47
N ASN A 249 1.03 -9.65 8.49
CA ASN A 249 2.05 -10.69 8.51
C ASN A 249 1.88 -11.70 7.36
N LYS A 250 0.63 -12.05 6.99
CA LYS A 250 0.37 -12.92 5.83
C LYS A 250 0.87 -12.25 4.54
N VAL A 251 0.49 -10.98 4.34
CA VAL A 251 0.95 -10.19 3.18
C VAL A 251 2.47 -10.05 3.15
N PHE A 252 3.11 -9.85 4.31
CA PHE A 252 4.58 -9.76 4.39
C PHE A 252 5.27 -11.06 3.97
N CYS A 253 4.68 -12.23 4.25
CA CYS A 253 5.20 -13.49 3.75
C CYS A 253 5.12 -13.59 2.22
N ASP A 254 4.11 -13.00 1.59
CA ASP A 254 4.01 -12.99 0.12
C ASP A 254 4.98 -11.98 -0.48
N LEU A 255 5.16 -10.82 0.16
CA LEU A 255 6.18 -9.84 -0.22
C LEU A 255 7.60 -10.41 -0.07
N ASP A 256 7.87 -11.25 0.94
CA ASP A 256 9.16 -11.93 1.12
C ASP A 256 9.53 -12.88 -0.01
N LYS A 257 8.53 -13.47 -0.67
CA LYS A 257 8.75 -14.33 -1.83
C LYS A 257 8.98 -13.53 -3.12
N TRP A 258 8.63 -12.25 -3.13
CA TRP A 258 8.58 -11.41 -4.33
C TRP A 258 9.67 -10.33 -4.37
N ILE A 259 9.98 -9.74 -3.21
CA ILE A 259 10.97 -8.67 -3.07
C ILE A 259 12.27 -9.29 -2.56
N GLU A 260 13.27 -9.31 -3.43
CA GLU A 260 14.64 -9.67 -3.04
C GLU A 260 15.38 -8.41 -2.59
N ILE A 261 15.75 -8.36 -1.31
CA ILE A 261 16.58 -7.26 -0.79
C ILE A 261 18.04 -7.67 -0.93
N LYS A 262 18.73 -7.10 -1.91
CA LYS A 262 20.18 -7.28 -2.09
C LYS A 262 20.92 -6.75 -0.85
N LYS A 263 21.86 -7.55 -0.34
CA LYS A 263 22.71 -7.17 0.81
C LYS A 263 23.71 -6.08 0.44
#